data_AF-A0A915DX64-F1
#
_entry.id   AF-A0A915DX64-F1
#
_cell.length_a   1.000
_cell.length_b   1.000
_cell.length_c   1.000
_cell.angle_alpha   90.00
_cell.angle_beta   90.00
_cell.angle_gamma   90.00
#
_symmetry.space_group_name_H-M   'P 1'
#
loop_
_entity.id
_entity.type
_entity.pdbx_description
1 polymer ?
#
loop_
_entity_poly.entity_id
_entity_poly.type
_entity_poly.pdbx_seq_one_letter_code
_entity_poly.pdbx_strand_id
1 'polypeptide(L)'
;MLYCQKCPCFGDSKAVLEIVAIDCSMACSIVVKFLNQMVSRIKECVDGGNLSTVLNELGDRLYNTILTHTRSFSYNTTGAMLLLCDINEYKKCVNGWGVKETFKKFDALHALANLLVVVPDNLPEACSSQLLASVDKQLVNSFVQLRHDYKSAKLYQTNY
;
A
#
# COMPACT_ATOMS: atom_id res chain seq x y z
N MET A 1 9.19 -1.56 9.66
CA MET A 1 9.99 -0.45 10.21
C MET A 1 10.66 0.29 9.04
N LEU A 2 9.92 0.94 8.15
CA LEU A 2 10.48 1.47 6.89
C LEU A 2 10.18 2.95 6.61
N TYR A 3 9.22 3.54 7.32
CA TYR A 3 8.74 4.90 7.04
C TYR A 3 9.02 5.89 8.19
N CYS A 4 9.80 5.47 9.20
CA CYS A 4 10.18 6.29 10.34
C CYS A 4 11.61 6.79 10.17
N GLN A 5 11.82 8.11 10.32
CA GLN A 5 13.13 8.79 10.33
C GLN A 5 14.16 8.27 11.36
N LYS A 6 13.84 7.23 12.14
CA LYS A 6 14.71 6.64 13.17
C LYS A 6 15.22 5.24 12.84
N CYS A 7 15.02 4.72 11.63
CA CYS A 7 15.48 3.38 11.30
C CYS A 7 16.90 3.38 10.68
N PRO A 8 17.84 2.56 11.17
CA PRO A 8 19.23 2.50 10.70
C PRO A 8 19.41 1.93 9.28
N CYS A 9 18.32 1.66 8.56
CA CYS A 9 18.32 1.30 7.14
C CYS A 9 18.51 2.51 6.21
N PHE A 10 18.55 3.73 6.76
CA PHE A 10 18.74 4.98 6.03
C PHE A 10 20.22 5.16 5.66
N GLY A 11 20.67 4.38 4.68
CA GLY A 11 22.01 4.44 4.13
C GLY A 11 22.21 5.66 3.23
N ASP A 12 23.12 6.53 3.69
CA ASP A 12 23.84 7.62 3.04
C ASP A 12 23.10 8.73 2.27
N SER A 13 23.26 9.93 2.83
CA SER A 13 22.93 11.22 2.21
C SER A 13 23.79 11.47 0.97
N LYS A 14 23.18 11.45 -0.23
CA LYS A 14 23.54 12.31 -1.37
C LYS A 14 22.43 12.31 -2.44
N ALA A 15 22.23 13.47 -3.04
CA ALA A 15 21.42 13.78 -4.22
C ALA A 15 19.91 14.02 -4.01
N VAL A 16 19.60 15.28 -3.74
CA VAL A 16 18.41 15.97 -4.28
C VAL A 16 18.55 16.00 -5.82
N LEU A 17 17.45 15.72 -6.53
CA LEU A 17 17.27 15.75 -7.99
C LEU A 17 17.88 14.58 -8.77
N GLU A 18 17.21 13.43 -8.72
CA GLU A 18 17.21 12.50 -9.85
C GLU A 18 15.85 11.78 -9.85
N ILE A 19 15.12 11.87 -10.97
CA ILE A 19 13.93 11.06 -11.24
C ILE A 19 14.44 9.63 -11.51
N VAL A 20 14.96 9.01 -10.47
CA VAL A 20 15.35 7.60 -10.46
C VAL A 20 14.08 6.85 -10.12
N ALA A 21 13.76 5.84 -10.94
CA ALA A 21 12.69 4.90 -10.67
C ALA A 21 12.85 4.39 -9.23
N ILE A 22 12.03 4.90 -8.31
CA ILE A 22 11.99 4.40 -6.95
C ILE A 22 11.50 2.96 -7.08
N ASP A 23 12.41 2.01 -6.94
CA ASP A 23 12.05 0.60 -6.83
C ASP A 23 11.38 0.37 -5.48
N CYS A 24 10.69 -0.75 -5.32
CA CYS A 24 10.17 -1.15 -4.03
C CYS A 24 11.29 -1.29 -3.00
N SER A 25 10.95 -1.15 -1.72
CA SER A 25 11.87 -1.32 -0.62
C SER A 25 12.44 -2.74 -0.58
N MET A 26 13.63 -2.89 -0.01
CA MET A 26 14.26 -4.20 0.19
C MET A 26 13.36 -5.16 0.98
N ALA A 27 12.63 -4.64 1.97
CA ALA A 27 11.69 -5.46 2.73
C ALA A 27 10.52 -5.95 1.86
N CYS A 28 9.98 -5.09 1.00
CA CYS A 28 8.96 -5.49 0.02
C CYS A 28 9.48 -6.58 -0.91
N SER A 29 10.68 -6.40 -1.47
CA SER A 29 11.31 -7.40 -2.34
C SER A 29 11.48 -8.76 -1.64
N ILE A 30 11.94 -8.78 -0.38
CA ILE A 30 12.06 -10.00 0.42
C ILE A 30 10.70 -10.68 0.63
N VAL A 31 9.67 -9.91 1.00
CA VAL A 31 8.32 -10.43 1.23
C VAL A 31 7.74 -11.00 -0.07
N VAL A 32 7.84 -10.28 -1.18
CA VAL A 32 7.34 -10.74 -2.49
C VAL A 32 8.04 -12.01 -2.94
N LYS A 33 9.38 -12.10 -2.78
CA LYS A 33 10.13 -13.32 -3.07
C LYS A 33 9.66 -14.51 -2.23
N PHE A 34 9.46 -14.30 -0.93
CA PHE A 34 8.93 -15.32 -0.02
C PHE A 34 7.52 -15.77 -0.42
N LEU A 35 6.61 -14.82 -0.68
CA LEU A 35 5.23 -15.11 -1.09
C LEU A 35 5.20 -15.91 -2.39
N ASN A 36 6.00 -15.56 -3.39
CA ASN A 36 6.06 -16.28 -4.66
C ASN A 36 6.50 -17.73 -4.47
N GLN A 37 7.53 -17.99 -3.65
CA GLN A 37 7.98 -19.35 -3.35
C GLN A 37 6.90 -20.14 -2.61
N MET A 38 6.27 -19.54 -1.59
CA MET A 38 5.23 -20.18 -0.80
C MET A 38 3.99 -20.50 -1.65
N VAL A 39 3.51 -19.56 -2.45
CA VAL A 39 2.35 -19.75 -3.33
C VAL A 39 2.63 -20.81 -4.40
N SER A 40 3.86 -20.88 -4.93
CA SER A 40 4.26 -21.97 -5.83
C SER A 40 4.06 -23.34 -5.16
N ARG A 41 4.52 -23.51 -3.92
CA ARG A 41 4.34 -24.76 -3.17
C ARG A 41 2.89 -25.06 -2.82
N ILE A 42 2.09 -24.05 -2.48
CA ILE A 42 0.66 -24.23 -2.22
C ILE A 42 -0.03 -24.76 -3.48
N LYS A 43 0.28 -24.20 -4.65
CA LYS A 43 -0.30 -24.62 -5.95
C LYS A 43 0.12 -26.04 -6.37
N GLU A 44 1.23 -26.56 -5.86
CA GLU A 44 1.66 -27.96 -6.07
C GLU A 44 0.89 -28.95 -5.19
N CYS A 45 0.35 -28.50 -4.05
CA CYS A 45 -0.26 -29.35 -3.02
C CYS A 45 -1.78 -29.24 -2.93
N VAL A 46 -2.37 -28.16 -3.45
CA VAL A 46 -3.79 -27.83 -3.32
C VAL A 46 -4.33 -27.31 -4.64
N ASP A 47 -5.55 -27.71 -5.01
CA ASP A 47 -6.20 -27.33 -6.26
C ASP A 47 -7.63 -26.81 -6.06
N GLY A 48 -8.25 -26.39 -7.18
CA GLY A 48 -9.66 -26.02 -7.26
C GLY A 48 -10.13 -24.97 -6.23
N GLY A 49 -11.28 -25.24 -5.62
CA GLY A 49 -11.89 -24.35 -4.62
C GLY A 49 -11.08 -24.25 -3.33
N ASN A 50 -10.38 -25.32 -2.94
CA ASN A 50 -9.50 -25.31 -1.76
C ASN A 50 -8.33 -24.35 -1.98
N LEU A 51 -7.70 -24.39 -3.16
CA LEU A 51 -6.62 -23.46 -3.50
C LEU A 51 -7.11 -22.01 -3.43
N SER A 52 -8.28 -21.74 -4.00
CA SER A 52 -8.89 -20.40 -3.96
C SER A 52 -9.13 -19.92 -2.53
N THR A 53 -9.58 -20.81 -1.65
CA THR A 53 -9.85 -20.51 -0.23
C THR A 53 -8.56 -20.21 0.53
N VAL A 54 -7.53 -21.05 0.36
CA VAL A 54 -6.21 -20.88 1.00
C VAL A 54 -5.55 -19.58 0.54
N LEU A 55 -5.55 -19.30 -0.78
CA LEU A 55 -4.94 -18.08 -1.32
C LEU A 55 -5.72 -16.82 -0.92
N ASN A 56 -7.05 -16.90 -0.81
CA ASN A 56 -7.84 -15.77 -0.33
C ASN A 56 -7.54 -15.44 1.15
N GLU A 57 -7.47 -16.46 2.02
CA GLU A 57 -7.11 -16.28 3.44
C GLU A 57 -5.69 -15.72 3.61
N LEU A 58 -4.73 -16.24 2.82
CA LEU A 58 -3.38 -15.69 2.78
C LEU A 58 -3.37 -14.22 2.34
N GLY A 59 -4.17 -13.90 1.32
CA GLY A 59 -4.32 -12.54 0.81
C GLY A 59 -4.87 -11.58 1.84
N ASP A 60 -5.86 -12.02 2.61
CA ASP A 60 -6.47 -11.22 3.68
C ASP A 60 -5.50 -10.95 4.82
N ARG A 61 -4.68 -11.94 5.19
CA ARG A 61 -3.62 -11.77 6.20
C ARG A 61 -2.53 -10.81 5.74
N LEU A 62 -2.11 -10.92 4.48
CA LEU A 62 -1.13 -10.00 3.89
C LEU A 62 -1.67 -8.58 3.85
N TYR A 63 -2.90 -8.39 3.34
CA TYR A 63 -3.58 -7.10 3.29
C TYR A 63 -3.66 -6.45 4.68
N ASN A 64 -4.14 -7.19 5.69
CA ASN A 64 -4.25 -6.68 7.05
C ASN A 64 -2.90 -6.31 7.67
N THR A 65 -1.86 -7.10 7.38
CA THR A 65 -0.49 -6.83 7.85
C THR A 65 0.04 -5.54 7.23
N ILE A 66 -0.10 -5.36 5.92
CA ILE A 66 0.34 -4.15 5.23
C ILE A 66 -0.47 -2.94 5.70
N LEU A 67 -1.79 -3.06 5.77
CA LEU A 67 -2.68 -1.97 6.24
C LEU A 67 -2.32 -1.50 7.65
N THR A 68 -2.08 -2.44 8.57
CA THR A 68 -1.66 -2.15 9.94
C THR A 68 -0.28 -1.49 9.96
N HIS A 69 0.64 -2.00 9.13
CA HIS A 69 1.95 -1.40 8.98
C HIS A 69 1.86 0.04 8.50
N THR A 70 1.12 0.31 7.42
CA THR A 70 0.93 1.65 6.85
C THR A 70 0.37 2.65 7.87
N ARG A 71 -0.66 2.25 8.62
CA ARG A 71 -1.30 3.10 9.63
C ARG A 71 -0.42 3.45 10.83
N SER A 72 0.73 2.77 11.00
CA SER A 72 1.65 3.01 12.10
C SER A 72 2.62 4.19 11.85
N PHE A 73 2.54 4.86 10.70
CA PHE A 73 3.46 5.94 10.30
C PHE A 73 2.71 7.18 9.79
N SER A 74 3.44 8.30 9.77
CA SER A 74 3.06 9.49 9.02
C SER A 74 4.01 9.67 7.83
N TYR A 75 3.52 10.25 6.74
CA TYR A 75 4.20 10.25 5.45
C TYR A 75 4.42 11.66 4.93
N ASN A 76 5.67 11.96 4.56
CA ASN A 76 5.98 13.01 3.60
C ASN A 76 5.87 12.44 2.17
N THR A 77 5.97 13.30 1.15
CA THR A 77 5.81 12.90 -0.26
C THR A 77 6.77 11.78 -0.65
N THR A 78 8.05 11.86 -0.27
CA THR A 78 9.05 10.84 -0.60
C THR A 78 8.72 9.48 0.02
N GLY A 79 8.37 9.44 1.31
CA GLY A 79 7.99 8.20 1.99
C GLY A 79 6.69 7.61 1.44
N ALA A 80 5.74 8.46 1.05
CA ALA A 80 4.50 8.03 0.41
C ALA A 80 4.73 7.44 -0.98
N MET A 81 5.64 8.02 -1.78
CA MET A 81 6.02 7.46 -3.08
C MET A 81 6.67 6.07 -2.94
N LEU A 82 7.56 5.88 -1.96
CA LEU A 82 8.14 4.56 -1.69
C LEU A 82 7.07 3.54 -1.25
N LEU A 83 6.12 3.93 -0.40
CA LEU A 83 5.00 3.08 -0.02
C LEU A 83 4.14 2.70 -1.24
N LEU A 84 3.92 3.62 -2.18
CA LEU A 84 3.18 3.36 -3.40
C LEU A 84 3.88 2.32 -4.27
N CYS A 85 5.22 2.39 -4.38
CA CYS A 85 6.02 1.38 -5.06
C CYS A 85 5.90 0.00 -4.39
N ASP A 86 5.98 -0.05 -3.05
CA ASP A 86 5.77 -1.29 -2.29
C ASP A 86 4.39 -1.91 -2.54
N ILE A 87 3.33 -1.11 -2.43
CA ILE A 87 1.95 -1.59 -2.63
C ILE A 87 1.73 -2.04 -4.08
N ASN A 88 2.31 -1.35 -5.05
CA ASN A 88 2.24 -1.75 -6.46
C ASN A 88 2.92 -3.12 -6.69
N GLU A 89 4.05 -3.37 -6.03
CA GLU A 89 4.74 -4.66 -6.15
C GLU A 89 3.97 -5.80 -5.46
N TYR A 90 3.40 -5.56 -4.28
CA TYR A 90 2.49 -6.51 -3.65
C TYR A 90 1.26 -6.79 -4.52
N LYS A 91 0.69 -5.75 -5.14
CA LYS A 91 -0.44 -5.88 -6.06
C LYS A 91 -0.10 -6.77 -7.27
N LYS A 92 1.07 -6.59 -7.88
CA LYS A 92 1.55 -7.47 -8.97
C LYS A 92 1.69 -8.93 -8.50
N CYS A 93 2.25 -9.14 -7.30
CA CYS A 93 2.39 -10.46 -6.71
C CYS A 93 1.02 -11.15 -6.54
N VAL A 94 0.04 -10.49 -5.91
CA VAL A 94 -1.29 -11.09 -5.66
C VAL A 94 -2.11 -11.27 -6.95
N ASN A 95 -1.87 -10.46 -7.98
CA ASN A 95 -2.52 -10.66 -9.28
C ASN A 95 -2.17 -12.05 -9.87
N GLY A 96 -0.92 -12.50 -9.69
CA GLY A 96 -0.47 -13.83 -10.12
C GLY A 96 -1.11 -15.01 -9.37
N TRP A 97 -1.90 -14.75 -8.33
CA TRP A 97 -2.57 -15.79 -7.55
C TRP A 97 -3.88 -16.24 -8.20
N GLY A 98 -4.49 -15.41 -9.04
CA GLY A 98 -5.76 -15.71 -9.72
C GLY A 98 -7.00 -15.53 -8.85
N VAL A 99 -6.88 -14.91 -7.67
CA VAL A 99 -8.00 -14.64 -6.75
C VAL A 99 -8.48 -13.20 -6.92
N LYS A 100 -9.61 -13.03 -7.62
CA LYS A 100 -10.15 -11.70 -8.00
C LYS A 100 -10.45 -10.81 -6.79
N GLU A 101 -11.04 -11.36 -5.73
CA GLU A 101 -11.41 -10.58 -4.54
C GLU A 101 -10.19 -10.07 -3.78
N THR A 102 -9.14 -10.88 -3.67
CA THR A 102 -7.85 -10.44 -3.12
C THR A 102 -7.26 -9.31 -3.96
N PHE A 103 -7.22 -9.45 -5.29
CA PHE A 103 -6.69 -8.40 -6.16
C PHE A 103 -7.42 -7.06 -5.99
N LYS A 104 -8.76 -7.08 -5.94
CA LYS A 104 -9.58 -5.87 -5.69
C LYS A 104 -9.24 -5.18 -4.36
N LYS A 105 -8.94 -5.95 -3.29
CA LYS A 105 -8.50 -5.37 -2.01
C LYS A 105 -7.18 -4.62 -2.15
N PHE A 106 -6.24 -5.14 -2.95
CA PHE A 106 -4.97 -4.47 -3.22
C PHE A 106 -5.12 -3.27 -4.17
N ASP A 107 -6.07 -3.28 -5.09
CA ASP A 107 -6.45 -2.07 -5.86
C ASP A 107 -6.97 -0.95 -4.95
N ALA A 108 -7.87 -1.28 -4.02
CA ALA A 108 -8.35 -0.33 -3.03
C ALA A 108 -7.23 0.18 -2.10
N LEU A 109 -6.32 -0.70 -1.67
CA LEU A 109 -5.15 -0.32 -0.86
C LEU A 109 -4.21 0.64 -1.61
N HIS A 110 -3.98 0.39 -2.89
CA HIS A 110 -3.20 1.29 -3.75
C HIS A 110 -3.88 2.65 -3.88
N ALA A 111 -5.21 2.68 -4.08
CA ALA A 111 -5.97 3.93 -4.12
C ALA A 111 -5.91 4.69 -2.78
N LEU A 112 -5.96 3.99 -1.64
CA LEU A 112 -5.76 4.59 -0.32
C LEU A 112 -4.37 5.20 -0.16
N ALA A 113 -3.31 4.50 -0.58
CA ALA A 113 -1.95 5.03 -0.52
C ALA A 113 -1.73 6.22 -1.45
N ASN A 114 -2.44 6.29 -2.58
CA ASN A 114 -2.40 7.44 -3.48
C ASN A 114 -2.88 8.74 -2.80
N LEU A 115 -3.75 8.65 -1.80
CA LEU A 115 -4.18 9.80 -0.99
C LEU A 115 -3.02 10.47 -0.22
N LEU A 116 -1.91 9.75 -0.03
CA LEU A 116 -0.72 10.24 0.67
C LEU A 116 0.22 11.02 -0.25
N VAL A 117 0.09 10.85 -1.57
CA VAL A 117 0.98 11.44 -2.58
C VAL A 117 0.31 12.60 -3.32
N VAL A 118 -1.01 12.51 -3.54
CA VAL A 118 -1.77 13.50 -4.30
C VAL A 118 -1.64 14.91 -3.71
N VAL A 119 -1.58 15.93 -4.57
CA VAL A 119 -1.58 17.33 -4.11
C VAL A 119 -2.91 17.69 -3.44
N PRO A 120 -2.95 18.64 -2.49
CA PRO A 120 -4.16 18.97 -1.73
C PRO A 120 -5.39 19.25 -2.60
N ASP A 121 -5.22 19.96 -3.72
CA ASP A 121 -6.31 20.36 -4.62
C ASP A 121 -7.04 19.16 -5.24
N ASN A 122 -6.33 18.05 -5.46
CA ASN A 122 -6.88 16.84 -6.09
C ASN A 122 -7.34 15.80 -5.05
N LEU A 123 -7.11 16.05 -3.76
CA LEU A 123 -7.48 15.12 -2.68
C LEU A 123 -9.00 14.85 -2.59
N PRO A 124 -9.88 15.86 -2.73
CA PRO A 124 -11.33 15.68 -2.92
C PRO A 124 -11.75 14.58 -3.91
N GLU A 125 -11.20 14.66 -5.13
CA GLU A 125 -11.49 13.73 -6.22
C GLU A 125 -10.89 12.36 -5.93
N ALA A 126 -9.66 12.32 -5.42
CA ALA A 126 -8.98 11.06 -5.08
C ALA A 126 -9.73 10.28 -3.98
N CYS A 127 -10.27 10.96 -2.96
CA CYS A 127 -11.13 10.36 -1.93
C CYS A 127 -12.43 9.78 -2.49
N SER A 128 -12.90 10.30 -3.63
CA SER A 128 -14.14 9.89 -4.31
C SER A 128 -13.91 8.84 -5.41
N SER A 129 -12.69 8.28 -5.51
CA SER A 129 -12.35 7.26 -6.49
C SER A 129 -13.28 6.04 -6.42
N GLN A 130 -13.66 5.51 -7.59
CA GLN A 130 -14.48 4.28 -7.69
C GLN A 130 -13.82 3.07 -7.00
N LEU A 131 -12.48 3.05 -6.93
CA LEU A 131 -11.74 2.00 -6.23
C LEU A 131 -11.91 2.04 -4.70
N LEU A 132 -12.41 3.16 -4.17
CA LEU A 132 -12.70 3.38 -2.76
C LEU A 132 -14.20 3.29 -2.44
N ALA A 133 -15.06 3.04 -3.43
CA ALA A 133 -16.51 3.06 -3.27
C ALA A 133 -17.03 2.07 -2.19
N SER A 134 -16.36 0.93 -2.00
CA SER A 134 -16.70 -0.07 -0.99
C SER A 134 -15.83 0.03 0.28
N VAL A 135 -14.99 1.06 0.40
CA VAL A 135 -14.10 1.26 1.53
C VAL A 135 -14.78 2.16 2.56
N ASP A 136 -14.68 1.81 3.84
CA ASP A 136 -15.24 2.62 4.93
C ASP A 136 -14.65 4.05 4.89
N LYS A 137 -15.53 5.06 4.95
CA LYS A 137 -15.14 6.48 5.00
C LYS A 137 -14.21 6.78 6.17
N GLN A 138 -14.37 6.10 7.31
CA GLN A 138 -13.45 6.25 8.45
C GLN A 138 -12.04 5.77 8.09
N LEU A 139 -11.92 4.69 7.32
CA LEU A 139 -10.63 4.19 6.83
C LEU A 139 -10.02 5.17 5.82
N VAL A 140 -10.80 5.70 4.86
CA VAL A 140 -10.34 6.74 3.93
C VAL A 140 -9.81 7.97 4.69
N ASN A 141 -10.60 8.49 5.63
CA ASN A 141 -10.19 9.63 6.46
C ASN A 141 -8.95 9.32 7.30
N SER A 142 -8.81 8.09 7.81
CA SER A 142 -7.62 7.70 8.56
C SER A 142 -6.35 7.76 7.71
N PHE A 143 -6.42 7.50 6.40
CA PHE A 143 -5.27 7.63 5.50
C PHE A 143 -4.89 9.09 5.26
N VAL A 144 -5.88 9.97 5.08
CA VAL A 144 -5.61 11.42 4.93
C VAL A 144 -4.89 11.98 6.15
N GLN A 145 -5.21 11.49 7.35
CA GLN A 145 -4.55 11.88 8.61
C GLN A 145 -3.10 11.43 8.72
N LEU A 146 -2.66 10.45 7.92
CA LEU A 146 -1.26 10.01 7.92
C LEU A 146 -0.36 10.99 7.17
N ARG A 147 -0.89 11.96 6.43
CA ARG A 147 -0.06 12.94 5.72
C ARG A 147 0.65 13.88 6.69
N HIS A 148 1.92 14.18 6.45
CA HIS A 148 2.69 15.09 7.30
C HIS A 148 2.20 16.55 7.20
N ASP A 149 1.65 16.95 6.06
CA ASP A 149 1.03 18.25 5.83
C ASP A 149 -0.41 18.32 6.36
N TYR A 150 -0.95 17.27 7.01
CA TYR A 150 -2.36 17.17 7.40
C TYR A 150 -2.87 18.37 8.21
N LYS A 151 -2.08 18.91 9.15
CA LYS A 151 -2.49 20.08 9.95
C LYS A 151 -2.66 21.35 9.10
N SER A 152 -1.83 21.53 8.08
CA SER A 152 -1.94 22.62 7.11
C SER A 152 -3.03 22.34 6.07
N ALA A 153 -3.21 21.08 5.68
CA ALA A 153 -4.27 20.62 4.79
C ALA A 153 -5.67 20.72 5.43
N LYS A 154 -5.76 20.71 6.76
CA LYS A 154 -7.00 20.90 7.53
C LYS A 154 -7.66 22.25 7.26
N LEU A 155 -6.91 23.26 6.81
CA LEU A 155 -7.44 24.55 6.36
C LEU A 155 -8.29 24.44 5.09
N TYR A 156 -8.09 23.38 4.29
CA TYR A 156 -8.86 23.09 3.07
C TYR A 156 -10.01 22.09 3.30
N GLN A 157 -10.15 21.53 4.51
CA GLN A 157 -11.21 20.59 4.88
C GLN A 157 -12.36 21.29 5.64
N THR A 158 -12.79 22.46 5.16
CA THR A 158 -14.10 22.98 5.56
C THR A 158 -15.16 22.27 4.73
N ASN A 159 -15.77 21.24 5.33
CA ASN A 159 -16.99 20.54 4.89
C ASN A 159 -16.83 19.47 3.80
N TYR A 160 -16.68 18.22 4.27
CA TYR A 160 -17.45 17.09 3.75
C TYR A 160 -18.45 16.65 4.81
#